data_AF-A0A497HLB1-F1
#
_entry.id   AF-A0A497HLB1-F1
#
_cell.length_a   1.000
_cell.length_b   1.000
_cell.length_c   1.000
_cell.angle_alpha   90.00
_cell.angle_beta   90.00
_cell.angle_gamma   90.00
#
_symmetry.space_group_name_H-M   'P 1'
#
loop_
_entity.id
_entity.type
_entity.pdbx_description
1 polymer ?
#
loop_
_entity_poly.entity_id
_entity_poly.type
_entity_poly.pdbx_seq_one_letter_code
_entity_poly.pdbx_strand_id
1 'polypeptide(L)'
;MPSEVADRPEGLAIGDYIEVRVAGSPEVKYYKILNRDPIMFVNVHSALSAGATETYTEISDLDPPDGEIYQIYAILVRGNVKVYIKQPPAVDRFGTNRSPTGGYLTDRISPVSSGKIINLWITKNNAPSVQIENPTNVTITPKLYWFGWKYKVEEVKYKPEIYTPIIIGWG
;
A
#
# COMPACT_ATOMS: atom_id res chain seq x y z
N MET A 1 -22.55 -7.51 10.10
CA MET A 1 -21.23 -7.38 9.43
C MET A 1 -21.42 -6.38 8.30
N PRO A 2 -20.57 -5.37 8.07
CA PRO A 2 -20.69 -4.54 6.88
C PRO A 2 -20.44 -5.45 5.67
N SER A 3 -21.46 -5.63 4.84
CA SER A 3 -21.56 -6.69 3.84
C SER A 3 -21.04 -6.33 2.46
N GLU A 4 -20.47 -5.14 2.25
CA GLU A 4 -20.00 -4.74 0.92
C GLU A 4 -18.70 -3.95 1.05
N VAL A 5 -17.60 -4.69 1.24
CA VAL A 5 -16.29 -4.17 0.81
C VAL A 5 -16.42 -3.96 -0.70
N ALA A 6 -16.16 -2.74 -1.18
CA ALA A 6 -16.16 -2.41 -2.60
C ALA A 6 -15.47 -3.52 -3.42
N ASP A 7 -16.03 -3.85 -4.58
CA ASP A 7 -15.60 -4.95 -5.46
C ASP A 7 -14.09 -5.16 -5.37
N ARG A 8 -13.69 -6.21 -4.65
CA ARG A 8 -12.28 -6.53 -4.45
C ARG A 8 -11.71 -6.77 -5.84
N PRO A 9 -10.69 -6.02 -6.28
CA PRO A 9 -10.09 -6.31 -7.58
C PRO A 9 -9.60 -7.76 -7.55
N GLU A 10 -9.94 -8.52 -8.58
CA GLU A 10 -9.70 -9.97 -8.65
C GLU A 10 -8.21 -10.33 -8.49
N GLY A 11 -7.31 -9.35 -8.63
CA GLY A 11 -5.86 -9.53 -8.60
C GLY A 11 -5.36 -10.12 -9.92
N LEU A 12 -4.05 -10.17 -10.08
CA LEU A 12 -3.42 -10.81 -11.24
C LEU A 12 -3.54 -12.34 -11.13
N ALA A 13 -3.69 -13.03 -12.25
CA ALA A 13 -3.91 -14.48 -12.24
C ALA A 13 -2.59 -15.26 -12.10
N ILE A 14 -2.68 -16.49 -11.59
CA ILE A 14 -1.54 -17.41 -11.61
C ILE A 14 -1.20 -17.73 -13.06
N GLY A 15 0.07 -17.65 -13.41
CA GLY A 15 0.58 -17.83 -14.78
C GLY A 15 0.73 -16.54 -15.56
N ASP A 16 0.13 -15.43 -15.11
CA ASP A 16 0.32 -14.11 -15.73
C ASP A 16 1.77 -13.65 -15.61
N TYR A 17 2.19 -12.86 -16.59
CA TYR A 17 3.47 -12.17 -16.55
C TYR A 17 3.28 -10.71 -16.18
N ILE A 18 4.25 -10.18 -15.45
CA ILE A 18 4.32 -8.77 -15.07
C ILE A 18 5.65 -8.17 -15.48
N GLU A 19 5.62 -6.90 -15.87
CA GLU A 19 6.79 -6.05 -16.02
C GLU A 19 6.87 -5.13 -14.81
N VAL A 20 7.97 -5.20 -14.06
CA VAL A 20 8.21 -4.38 -12.87
C VAL A 20 9.16 -3.25 -13.23
N ARG A 21 8.71 -2.02 -12.97
CA ARG A 21 9.53 -0.82 -13.04
C ARG A 21 9.57 -0.15 -11.67
N VAL A 22 10.76 0.10 -11.15
CA VAL A 22 10.94 0.87 -9.92
C VAL A 22 11.33 2.30 -10.31
N ALA A 23 10.59 3.29 -9.81
CA ALA A 23 10.85 4.69 -10.04
C ALA A 23 12.30 5.04 -9.63
N GLY A 24 13.01 5.73 -10.51
CA GLY A 24 14.42 6.09 -10.30
C GLY A 24 15.43 4.97 -10.63
N SER A 25 14.97 3.76 -10.97
CA SER A 25 15.82 2.69 -11.50
C SER A 25 15.66 2.60 -13.03
N PRO A 26 16.76 2.48 -13.81
CA PRO A 26 16.67 2.16 -15.23
C PRO A 26 16.35 0.67 -15.48
N GLU A 27 16.38 -0.16 -14.43
CA GLU A 27 16.19 -1.60 -14.53
C GLU A 27 14.71 -1.96 -14.73
N VAL A 28 14.46 -2.81 -15.73
CA VAL A 28 13.15 -3.41 -15.98
C VAL A 28 13.29 -4.91 -15.78
N LYS A 29 12.44 -5.47 -14.91
CA LYS A 29 12.40 -6.91 -14.65
C LYS A 29 11.07 -7.50 -15.07
N TYR A 30 11.09 -8.75 -15.52
CA TYR A 30 9.89 -9.48 -15.86
C TYR A 30 9.74 -10.67 -14.92
N TYR A 31 8.51 -10.93 -14.50
CA TYR A 31 8.22 -12.03 -13.61
C TYR A 31 7.00 -12.80 -14.07
N LYS A 32 6.96 -14.10 -13.73
CA LYS A 32 5.78 -14.94 -13.82
C LYS A 32 5.16 -15.11 -12.43
N ILE A 33 3.84 -15.00 -12.33
CA ILE A 33 3.11 -15.26 -11.10
C ILE A 33 2.96 -16.76 -10.91
N LEU A 34 3.50 -17.27 -9.80
CA LEU A 34 3.45 -18.69 -9.45
C LEU A 34 2.32 -19.00 -8.47
N ASN A 35 2.02 -18.08 -7.56
CA ASN A 35 0.93 -18.22 -6.60
C ASN A 35 0.37 -16.85 -6.22
N ARG A 36 -0.86 -16.84 -5.71
CA ARG A 36 -1.51 -15.66 -5.16
C ARG A 36 -2.25 -15.99 -3.86
N ASP A 37 -1.94 -15.24 -2.81
CA ASP A 37 -2.59 -15.33 -1.51
C ASP A 37 -3.18 -13.96 -1.11
N PRO A 38 -4.33 -13.91 -0.40
CA PRO A 38 -4.87 -12.65 0.09
C PRO A 38 -4.03 -12.08 1.24
N ILE A 39 -3.91 -10.75 1.29
CA ILE A 39 -3.37 -10.01 2.43
C ILE A 39 -4.53 -9.41 3.21
N MET A 40 -4.54 -9.67 4.52
CA MET A 40 -5.33 -8.94 5.51
C MET A 40 -4.44 -8.68 6.71
N PHE A 41 -3.92 -7.46 6.81
CA PHE A 41 -3.00 -7.05 7.86
C PHE A 41 -3.59 -5.89 8.65
N VAL A 42 -3.53 -5.97 9.98
CA VAL A 42 -4.03 -4.92 10.87
C VAL A 42 -2.84 -4.29 11.58
N ASN A 43 -2.63 -3.01 11.31
CA ASN A 43 -1.59 -2.21 11.91
C ASN A 43 -2.21 -1.33 13.00
N VAL A 44 -1.88 -1.66 14.25
CA VAL A 44 -2.40 -0.97 15.44
C VAL A 44 -1.33 0.00 15.94
N HIS A 45 -1.70 1.28 16.03
CA HIS A 45 -0.81 2.32 16.54
C HIS A 45 -1.02 2.53 18.04
N SER A 46 -0.03 3.13 18.68
CA SER A 46 -0.13 3.64 20.05
C SER A 46 -1.22 4.71 20.16
N ALA A 47 -1.64 5.03 21.38
CA ALA A 47 -2.55 6.14 21.61
C ALA A 47 -1.88 7.48 21.26
N LEU A 48 -2.57 8.32 20.49
CA LEU A 48 -2.17 9.68 20.14
C LEU A 48 -3.04 10.69 20.88
N SER A 49 -2.40 11.59 21.63
CA SER A 49 -3.06 12.73 22.26
C SER A 49 -3.75 13.64 21.23
N ALA A 50 -4.67 14.48 21.70
CA ALA A 50 -5.32 15.50 20.89
C ALA A 50 -4.29 16.41 20.19
N GLY A 51 -4.46 16.63 18.88
CA GLY A 51 -3.57 17.46 18.07
C GLY A 51 -2.18 16.88 17.80
N ALA A 52 -1.87 15.67 18.27
CA ALA A 52 -0.55 15.07 18.12
C ALA A 52 -0.34 14.45 16.73
N THR A 53 0.91 14.45 16.29
CA THR A 53 1.36 13.81 15.05
C THR A 53 2.54 12.92 15.36
N GLU A 54 2.50 11.66 14.93
CA GLU A 54 3.65 10.74 15.04
C GLU A 54 4.70 11.04 13.96
N THR A 55 5.90 10.47 14.09
CA THR A 55 6.89 10.47 13.01
C THR A 55 6.56 9.39 11.99
N TYR A 56 7.06 9.55 10.76
CA TYR A 56 6.97 8.47 9.77
C TYR A 56 7.63 7.20 10.30
N THR A 57 6.89 6.10 10.26
CA THR A 57 7.36 4.77 10.67
C THR A 57 7.12 3.80 9.53
N GLU A 58 8.13 3.00 9.20
CA GLU A 58 8.02 1.95 8.19
C GLU A 58 7.11 0.82 8.68
N ILE A 59 6.25 0.32 7.80
CA ILE A 59 5.43 -0.87 8.06
C ILE A 59 6.20 -2.10 7.56
N SER A 60 7.19 -2.53 8.34
CA SER A 60 8.10 -3.63 7.98
C SER A 60 7.38 -4.96 7.74
N ASP A 61 6.22 -5.19 8.37
CA ASP A 61 5.37 -6.37 8.13
C ASP A 61 4.85 -6.46 6.68
N LEU A 62 4.87 -5.34 5.95
CA LEU A 62 4.52 -5.29 4.53
C LEU A 62 5.74 -5.33 3.61
N ASP A 63 6.95 -5.55 4.12
CA ASP A 63 8.13 -5.77 3.29
C ASP A 63 8.17 -7.23 2.80
N PRO A 64 7.94 -7.51 1.50
CA PRO A 64 7.89 -8.87 1.02
C PRO A 64 9.29 -9.51 1.03
N PRO A 65 9.39 -10.83 1.30
CA PRO A 65 10.64 -11.57 1.14
C PRO A 65 11.05 -11.69 -0.34
N ASP A 66 12.24 -12.24 -0.59
CA ASP A 66 12.69 -12.52 -1.96
C ASP A 66 11.71 -13.44 -2.69
N GLY A 67 11.44 -13.14 -3.97
CA GLY A 67 10.50 -13.89 -4.79
C GLY A 67 9.03 -13.58 -4.48
N GLU A 68 8.74 -12.50 -3.76
CA GLU A 68 7.38 -12.03 -3.52
C GLU A 68 7.19 -10.55 -3.91
N ILE A 69 5.98 -10.21 -4.35
CA ILE A 69 5.52 -8.85 -4.62
C ILE A 69 4.14 -8.70 -4.01
N TYR A 70 3.89 -7.62 -3.28
CA TYR A 70 2.59 -7.34 -2.68
C TYR A 70 1.87 -6.23 -3.46
N GLN A 71 0.56 -6.36 -3.57
CA GLN A 71 -0.34 -5.32 -4.06
C GLN A 71 -1.35 -5.01 -2.98
N ILE A 72 -1.28 -3.81 -2.40
CA ILE A 72 -2.34 -3.32 -1.53
C ILE A 72 -3.36 -2.59 -2.39
N TYR A 73 -4.59 -3.11 -2.40
CA TYR A 73 -5.70 -2.51 -3.13
C TYR A 73 -6.61 -1.65 -2.26
N ALA A 74 -6.55 -1.80 -0.93
CA ALA A 74 -7.31 -0.95 -0.01
C ALA A 74 -6.60 -0.79 1.35
N ILE A 75 -6.73 0.41 1.93
CA ILE A 75 -6.27 0.72 3.30
C ILE A 75 -7.43 1.37 4.03
N LEU A 76 -8.07 0.67 4.96
CA LEU A 76 -9.19 1.23 5.72
C LEU A 76 -8.69 1.87 7.02
N VAL A 77 -9.21 3.04 7.32
CA VAL A 77 -8.76 3.87 8.45
C VAL A 77 -9.84 3.85 9.53
N ARG A 78 -9.41 3.65 10.78
CA ARG A 78 -10.25 3.77 11.97
C ARG A 78 -9.63 4.72 12.97
N GLY A 79 -10.45 5.63 13.48
CA GLY A 79 -10.09 6.55 14.57
C GLY A 79 -10.06 8.03 14.17
N ASN A 80 -10.77 8.48 13.15
CA ASN A 80 -10.89 9.92 12.82
C ASN A 80 -9.52 10.64 12.68
N VAL A 81 -8.53 9.93 12.16
CA VAL A 81 -7.16 10.43 11.96
C VAL A 81 -6.89 10.75 10.50
N LYS A 82 -5.84 11.53 10.25
CA LYS A 82 -5.22 11.63 8.93
C LYS A 82 -4.03 10.69 8.85
N VAL A 83 -3.94 9.96 7.74
CA VAL A 83 -2.88 8.99 7.47
C VAL A 83 -2.14 9.42 6.23
N TYR A 84 -0.87 9.77 6.40
CA TYR A 84 0.05 10.09 5.32
C TYR A 84 0.88 8.84 5.01
N ILE A 85 1.12 8.56 3.73
CA ILE A 85 1.85 7.37 3.29
C ILE A 85 2.96 7.79 2.34
N LYS A 86 4.16 7.24 2.55
CA LYS A 86 5.30 7.38 1.65
C LYS A 86 5.70 6.03 1.06
N GLN A 87 5.92 6.01 -0.25
CA GLN A 87 6.51 4.86 -0.96
C GLN A 87 7.11 5.28 -2.32
N PRO A 88 8.43 5.17 -2.52
CA PRO A 88 9.48 4.80 -1.55
C PRO A 88 9.54 5.77 -0.34
N PRO A 89 10.30 5.49 0.74
CA PRO A 89 10.24 6.25 2.01
C PRO A 89 10.41 7.77 1.91
N ALA A 90 11.00 8.27 0.83
CA ALA A 90 11.18 9.71 0.59
C ALA A 90 10.03 10.38 -0.20
N VAL A 91 9.05 9.63 -0.70
CA VAL A 91 8.07 10.10 -1.69
C VAL A 91 6.64 9.93 -1.19
N ASP A 92 5.90 11.03 -1.05
CA ASP A 92 4.49 11.03 -0.64
C ASP A 92 3.59 10.36 -1.69
N ARG A 93 2.75 9.42 -1.26
CA ARG A 93 1.93 8.60 -2.15
C ARG A 93 0.68 9.31 -2.65
N PHE A 94 0.08 10.16 -1.81
CA PHE A 94 -1.18 10.84 -2.10
C PHE A 94 -1.03 12.34 -2.27
N GLY A 95 0.09 12.91 -1.82
CA GLY A 95 0.44 14.30 -2.06
C GLY A 95 0.85 14.55 -3.50
N THR A 96 0.92 15.82 -3.89
CA THR A 96 1.53 16.24 -5.16
C THR A 96 2.89 16.87 -4.89
N ASN A 97 3.76 16.99 -5.90
CA ASN A 97 5.03 17.73 -5.75
C ASN A 97 4.82 19.18 -5.25
N ARG A 98 3.65 19.78 -5.51
CA ARG A 98 3.28 21.14 -5.05
C ARG A 98 2.66 21.17 -3.65
N SER A 99 2.15 20.04 -3.17
CA SER A 99 1.59 19.87 -1.83
C SER A 99 1.81 18.43 -1.36
N PRO A 100 3.04 18.09 -0.91
CA PRO A 100 3.38 16.72 -0.53
C PRO A 100 2.58 16.24 0.69
N THR A 101 2.27 17.16 1.61
CA THR A 101 1.37 16.96 2.76
C THR A 101 -0.11 17.12 2.42
N GLY A 102 -0.47 17.45 1.17
CA GLY A 102 -1.86 17.70 0.77
C GLY A 102 -2.69 16.43 0.58
N GLY A 103 -2.06 15.25 0.55
CA GLY A 103 -2.73 13.98 0.35
C GLY A 103 -2.61 13.05 1.55
N TYR A 104 -3.75 12.69 2.11
CA TYR A 104 -3.87 11.77 3.24
C TYR A 104 -5.14 10.93 3.11
N LEU A 105 -5.17 9.80 3.80
CA LEU A 105 -6.38 9.00 4.00
C LEU A 105 -7.03 9.39 5.33
N THR A 106 -8.35 9.36 5.36
CA THR A 106 -9.16 9.47 6.57
C THR A 106 -10.18 8.35 6.57
N ASP A 107 -10.83 8.15 7.71
CA ASP A 107 -12.03 7.34 7.83
C ASP A 107 -13.17 7.83 6.92
N ARG A 108 -13.26 9.14 6.62
CA ARG A 108 -14.23 9.65 5.63
C ARG A 108 -13.90 9.23 4.20
N ILE A 109 -12.61 9.21 3.84
CA ILE A 109 -12.14 8.88 2.48
C ILE A 109 -12.05 7.37 2.27
N SER A 110 -11.70 6.63 3.33
CA SER A 110 -11.45 5.19 3.31
C SER A 110 -11.97 4.53 4.60
N PRO A 111 -13.29 4.53 4.84
CA PRO A 111 -13.90 3.97 6.05
C PRO A 111 -13.76 2.46 6.09
N VAL A 112 -13.81 1.85 7.28
CA VAL A 112 -13.78 0.38 7.49
C VAL A 112 -14.91 -0.38 6.75
N SER A 113 -15.98 0.31 6.34
CA SER A 113 -17.09 -0.31 5.61
C SER A 113 -16.78 -0.55 4.13
N SER A 114 -16.02 0.33 3.48
CA SER A 114 -15.90 0.33 2.01
C SER A 114 -14.50 0.60 1.47
N GLY A 115 -13.64 1.29 2.22
CA GLY A 115 -12.27 1.59 1.81
C GLY A 115 -12.15 2.42 0.52
N LYS A 116 -11.02 3.07 0.34
CA LYS A 116 -10.63 3.66 -0.95
C LYS A 116 -9.83 2.62 -1.72
N ILE A 117 -10.25 2.34 -2.95
CA ILE A 117 -9.45 1.54 -3.86
C ILE A 117 -8.18 2.33 -4.19
N ILE A 118 -7.04 1.69 -3.94
CA ILE A 118 -5.70 2.17 -4.27
C ILE A 118 -4.97 1.10 -5.08
N ASN A 119 -3.81 1.44 -5.63
CA ASN A 119 -2.93 0.46 -6.26
C ASN A 119 -1.51 0.73 -5.80
N LEU A 120 -1.13 0.07 -4.70
CA LEU A 120 0.18 0.22 -4.07
C LEU A 120 0.94 -1.09 -4.24
N TRP A 121 1.96 -1.07 -5.09
CA TRP A 121 2.84 -2.20 -5.32
C TRP A 121 4.06 -2.12 -4.41
N ILE A 122 4.39 -3.24 -3.76
CA ILE A 122 5.47 -3.33 -2.78
C ILE A 122 6.40 -4.45 -3.20
N THR A 123 7.69 -4.11 -3.31
CA THR A 123 8.80 -5.05 -3.49
C THR A 123 9.68 -5.02 -2.27
N LYS A 124 10.56 -6.00 -2.15
CA LYS A 124 11.53 -6.11 -1.06
C LYS A 124 12.33 -4.82 -0.88
N ASN A 125 12.59 -4.45 0.36
CA ASN A 125 13.25 -3.22 0.80
C ASN A 125 12.53 -1.94 0.34
N ASN A 126 11.21 -2.01 0.10
CA ASN A 126 10.41 -0.88 -0.33
C ASN A 126 9.03 -0.84 0.34
N ALA A 127 8.97 -1.26 1.60
CA ALA A 127 7.77 -1.15 2.41
C ALA A 127 7.30 0.31 2.54
N PRO A 128 5.98 0.54 2.64
CA PRO A 128 5.45 1.88 2.87
C PRO A 128 5.79 2.37 4.27
N SER A 129 6.02 3.67 4.40
CA SER A 129 6.06 4.35 5.69
C SER A 129 4.79 5.15 5.90
N VAL A 130 4.28 5.18 7.14
CA VAL A 130 3.08 5.95 7.49
C VAL A 130 3.36 6.95 8.59
N GLN A 131 2.63 8.06 8.54
CA GLN A 131 2.52 9.03 9.63
C GLN A 131 1.04 9.28 9.90
N ILE A 132 0.67 9.24 11.17
CA ILE A 132 -0.68 9.53 11.65
C ILE A 132 -0.74 10.85 12.41
N GLU A 133 -1.72 11.67 12.06
CA GLU A 133 -2.09 12.90 12.77
C GLU A 133 -3.47 12.71 13.39
N ASN A 134 -3.60 13.06 14.68
CA ASN A 134 -4.88 13.16 15.37
C ASN A 134 -5.38 14.62 15.34
N PRO A 135 -6.27 15.00 14.42
CA PRO A 135 -6.76 16.38 14.33
C PRO A 135 -7.85 16.69 15.35
N THR A 136 -8.24 15.73 16.20
CA THR A 136 -9.37 15.88 17.12
C THR A 136 -8.92 16.44 18.47
N ASN A 137 -9.91 16.75 19.33
CA ASN A 137 -9.70 17.22 20.70
C ASN A 137 -9.69 16.10 21.76
N VAL A 138 -9.67 14.83 21.35
CA VAL A 138 -9.64 13.66 22.24
C VAL A 138 -8.47 12.74 21.90
N THR A 139 -8.07 11.91 22.85
CA THR A 139 -7.05 10.87 22.61
C THR A 139 -7.65 9.73 21.78
N ILE A 140 -6.89 9.23 20.81
CA ILE A 140 -7.34 8.20 19.86
C ILE A 140 -6.30 7.10 19.77
N THR A 141 -6.74 5.84 19.60
CA THR A 141 -5.89 4.71 19.22
C THR A 141 -6.20 4.30 17.78
N PRO A 142 -5.40 4.76 16.80
CA PRO A 142 -5.67 4.52 15.39
C PRO A 142 -5.45 3.06 15.00
N LYS A 143 -6.22 2.59 14.00
CA LYS A 143 -5.99 1.30 13.34
C LYS A 143 -6.07 1.46 11.84
N LEU A 144 -5.10 0.86 11.15
CA LEU A 144 -5.09 0.74 9.69
C LEU A 144 -5.29 -0.73 9.32
N TYR A 145 -6.18 -0.97 8.38
CA TYR A 145 -6.43 -2.30 7.84
C TYR A 145 -5.97 -2.34 6.40
N TRP A 146 -4.99 -3.16 6.10
CA TRP A 146 -4.36 -3.29 4.80
C TRP A 146 -4.89 -4.54 4.10
N PHE A 147 -5.46 -4.34 2.91
CA PHE A 147 -6.04 -5.42 2.10
C PHE A 147 -5.36 -5.46 0.74
N GLY A 148 -5.00 -6.68 0.33
CA GLY A 148 -4.17 -6.84 -0.83
C GLY A 148 -4.05 -8.27 -1.34
N TRP A 149 -3.09 -8.44 -2.24
CA TRP A 149 -2.64 -9.71 -2.79
C TRP A 149 -1.15 -9.84 -2.58
N LYS A 150 -0.74 -11.01 -2.11
CA LYS A 150 0.64 -11.48 -2.10
C LYS A 150 0.84 -12.35 -3.32
N TYR A 151 1.80 -11.99 -4.17
CA TYR A 151 2.17 -12.77 -5.33
C TYR A 151 3.52 -13.44 -5.10
N LYS A 152 3.58 -14.76 -5.19
CA LYS A 152 4.84 -15.47 -5.36
C LYS A 152 5.24 -15.37 -6.82
N VAL A 153 6.47 -14.94 -7.08
CA VAL A 153 6.94 -14.63 -8.43
C VAL A 153 8.27 -15.31 -8.74
N GLU A 154 8.48 -15.59 -10.02
CA GLU A 154 9.75 -16.06 -10.57
C GLU A 154 10.22 -15.10 -11.65
N GLU A 155 11.47 -14.62 -11.55
CA GLU A 155 12.04 -13.73 -12.56
C GLU A 155 12.30 -14.49 -13.86
N VAL A 156 11.87 -13.93 -14.99
CA VAL A 156 12.16 -14.45 -16.32
C VAL A 156 13.14 -13.54 -17.05
N LYS A 157 14.09 -14.15 -17.76
CA LYS A 157 15.19 -13.43 -18.45
C LYS A 157 14.84 -12.96 -19.87
N TYR A 158 13.58 -13.10 -20.25
CA TYR A 158 13.05 -12.68 -21.55
C TYR A 158 11.86 -11.75 -21.34
N LYS A 159 11.57 -10.92 -22.34
CA LYS A 159 10.35 -10.11 -22.38
C LYS A 159 9.18 -10.98 -22.88
N PRO A 160 8.13 -11.22 -22.08
CA PRO A 160 6.95 -11.95 -22.53
C PRO A 160 6.16 -11.16 -23.58
N GLU A 161 5.42 -11.84 -24.46
CA GLU A 161 4.55 -11.19 -25.45
C GLU A 161 3.37 -10.46 -24.81
N ILE A 162 2.79 -11.08 -23.76
CA ILE A 162 1.67 -10.54 -22.99
C ILE A 162 2.14 -10.39 -21.54
N TYR A 163 2.04 -9.17 -21.02
CA TYR A 163 2.39 -8.87 -19.64
C TYR A 163 1.61 -7.66 -19.13
N THR A 164 1.46 -7.56 -17.80
CA THR A 164 0.90 -6.39 -17.14
C THR A 164 2.02 -5.48 -16.61
N PRO A 165 2.10 -4.21 -17.02
CA PRO A 165 3.08 -3.28 -16.48
C PRO A 165 2.68 -2.83 -15.08
N ILE A 166 3.62 -2.92 -14.13
CA ILE A 166 3.48 -2.39 -12.78
C ILE A 166 4.61 -1.41 -12.48
N ILE A 167 4.24 -0.24 -11.98
CA ILE A 167 5.15 0.85 -11.62
C ILE A 167 5.15 0.98 -10.10
N ILE A 168 6.35 0.93 -9.52
CA ILE A 168 6.59 1.03 -8.08
C ILE A 168 7.23 2.39 -7.80
N GLY A 169 6.58 3.22 -6.99
CA GLY A 169 6.91 4.64 -6.85
C GLY A 169 6.23 5.52 -7.93
N TRP A 170 6.35 6.84 -7.81
CA TRP A 170 5.78 7.77 -8.79
C TRP A 170 6.57 7.79 -10.10
N GLY A 171 5.85 7.86 -11.22
CA GLY A 171 6.32 8.44 -12.48
C GLY A 171 5.82 9.87 -12.61
#